data_AF-A0A9E4PB46-F1
#
_entry.id   AF-A0A9E4PB46-F1
#
_cell.length_a   1.000
_cell.length_b   1.000
_cell.length_c   1.000
_cell.angle_alpha   90.00
_cell.angle_beta   90.00
_cell.angle_gamma   90.00
#
_symmetry.space_group_name_H-M   'P 1'
#
loop_
_entity.id
_entity.type
_entity.pdbx_description
1 polymer ?
#
loop_
_entity_poly.entity_id
_entity_poly.type
_entity_poly.pdbx_seq_one_letter_code
_entity_poly.pdbx_strand_id
1 'polypeptide(L)'
;MGLPVPDLDDRTFQDIVNEAKRKIPLYCPEWTDHNLSDPGITLIELFSWMTEMTLYRLNQVPDKNYVKFLELIGVELAPAAPAGTEITFRLSGAQPNKVTMPAGTEVATVRTETDEAILFTTVEDTTISPATLAHLLVSEDGESFVDRLALLTDWRALLGTPGQEGRVTNLFADTPAPGNAFYIGIEADIRRTVINLNLECAERAAPGIVPTNPPLRWEYWDSELQDWAAFERNQDEEAWIEQDGTRG
;
A
#
# COMPACT_ATOMS: atom_id res chain seq x y z
N MET A 1 26.32 5.72 -0.32
CA MET A 1 27.05 7.01 -0.30
C MET A 1 27.82 7.07 -1.61
N GLY A 2 27.39 7.90 -2.57
CA GLY A 2 28.01 7.96 -3.90
C GLY A 2 29.42 8.53 -3.81
N LEU A 3 30.33 8.02 -4.63
CA LEU A 3 31.67 8.61 -4.76
C LEU A 3 31.50 10.04 -5.29
N PRO A 4 32.15 11.05 -4.69
CA PRO A 4 32.08 12.42 -5.20
C PRO A 4 32.59 12.45 -6.63
N VAL A 5 31.85 13.11 -7.53
CA VAL A 5 32.28 13.30 -8.92
C VAL A 5 33.55 14.15 -8.88
N PRO A 6 34.69 13.65 -9.37
CA PRO A 6 35.93 14.40 -9.34
C PRO A 6 35.85 15.54 -10.35
N ASP A 7 36.17 16.74 -9.89
CA ASP A 7 36.50 17.85 -10.78
C ASP A 7 37.87 17.55 -11.41
N LEU A 8 37.93 17.45 -12.73
CA LEU A 8 39.17 17.10 -13.43
C LEU A 8 40.10 18.31 -13.54
N ASP A 9 39.54 19.52 -13.55
CA ASP A 9 40.27 20.79 -13.59
C ASP A 9 39.37 21.91 -13.04
N ASP A 10 39.77 22.47 -11.91
CA ASP A 10 39.01 23.45 -11.11
C ASP A 10 39.34 24.92 -11.47
N ARG A 11 40.18 25.15 -12.50
CA ARG A 11 40.61 26.50 -12.88
C ARG A 11 39.45 27.32 -13.42
N THR A 12 39.25 28.48 -12.81
CA THR A 12 38.29 29.49 -13.29
C THR A 12 38.90 30.37 -14.37
N PHE A 13 38.07 31.13 -15.08
CA PHE A 13 38.49 32.19 -15.98
C PHE A 13 39.57 33.08 -15.37
N GLN A 14 39.38 33.50 -14.11
CA GLN A 14 40.29 34.43 -13.46
C GLN A 14 41.64 33.78 -13.17
N ASP A 15 41.66 32.49 -12.84
CA ASP A 15 42.91 31.73 -12.63
C ASP A 15 43.71 31.66 -13.94
N ILE A 16 43.03 31.40 -15.05
CA ILE A 16 43.65 31.30 -16.38
C ILE A 16 44.17 32.67 -16.84
N VAL A 17 43.41 33.75 -16.64
CA VAL A 17 43.85 35.13 -16.93
C VAL A 17 45.07 35.49 -16.11
N ASN A 18 45.04 35.20 -14.80
CA ASN A 18 46.16 35.50 -13.90
C ASN A 18 47.41 34.70 -14.26
N GLU A 19 47.26 33.42 -14.61
CA GLU A 19 48.35 32.56 -15.06
C GLU A 19 48.96 33.09 -16.36
N ALA A 20 48.14 33.45 -17.34
CA ALA A 20 48.59 34.02 -18.61
C ALA A 20 49.34 35.35 -18.40
N LYS A 21 48.81 36.26 -17.57
CA LYS A 21 49.47 37.53 -17.22
C LYS A 21 50.83 37.30 -16.55
N ARG A 22 50.95 36.33 -15.65
CA ARG A 22 52.24 35.97 -15.00
C ARG A 22 53.28 35.45 -15.99
N LYS A 23 52.85 34.92 -17.13
CA LYS A 23 53.74 34.41 -18.18
C LYS A 23 54.22 35.48 -19.17
N ILE A 24 53.58 36.66 -19.22
CA ILE A 24 53.96 37.75 -20.15
C ILE A 24 55.45 38.13 -20.04
N PRO A 25 56.03 38.38 -18.85
CA PRO A 25 57.43 38.80 -18.76
C PRO A 25 58.43 37.75 -19.29
N LEU A 26 58.03 36.48 -19.32
CA LEU A 26 58.86 35.38 -19.81
C LEU A 26 58.81 35.24 -21.33
N TYR A 27 57.62 35.35 -21.93
CA TYR A 27 57.43 35.09 -23.36
C TYR A 27 57.47 36.34 -24.23
N CYS A 28 57.02 37.49 -23.70
CA CYS A 28 56.90 38.76 -24.42
C CYS A 28 57.40 39.92 -23.54
N PRO A 29 58.69 39.98 -23.17
CA PRO A 29 59.25 41.02 -22.30
C PRO A 29 59.10 42.45 -22.85
N GLU A 30 58.97 42.60 -24.16
CA GLU A 30 58.70 43.87 -24.84
C GLU A 30 57.27 44.39 -24.64
N TRP A 31 56.33 43.54 -24.20
CA TRP A 31 54.96 43.94 -23.96
C TRP A 31 54.82 44.51 -22.54
N THR A 32 54.74 45.84 -22.46
CA THR A 32 54.76 46.58 -21.18
C THR A 32 53.42 47.13 -20.73
N ASP A 33 52.42 47.22 -21.62
CA ASP A 33 51.07 47.71 -21.29
C ASP A 33 50.13 46.55 -20.94
N HIS A 34 49.85 46.37 -19.65
CA HIS A 34 48.98 45.30 -19.16
C HIS A 34 47.63 45.82 -18.64
N ASN A 35 47.22 47.02 -19.08
CA ASN A 35 45.93 47.60 -18.73
C ASN A 35 44.76 46.84 -19.38
N LEU A 36 43.57 46.95 -18.80
CA LEU A 36 42.34 46.36 -19.36
C LEU A 36 42.02 46.85 -20.79
N SER A 37 42.46 48.06 -21.14
CA SER A 37 42.25 48.65 -22.46
C SER A 37 43.20 48.08 -23.53
N ASP A 38 44.21 47.30 -23.14
CA ASP A 38 45.16 46.71 -24.07
C ASP A 38 44.49 45.57 -24.89
N PRO A 39 44.60 45.59 -26.22
CA PRO A 39 44.01 44.54 -27.07
C PRO A 39 44.58 43.14 -26.81
N GLY A 40 45.85 43.03 -26.39
CA GLY A 40 46.47 41.76 -26.00
C GLY A 40 45.87 41.20 -24.71
N ILE A 41 45.55 42.05 -23.74
CA ILE A 41 44.81 41.64 -22.54
C ILE A 41 43.40 41.17 -22.89
N THR A 42 42.71 41.88 -23.79
CA THR A 42 41.39 41.44 -24.31
C THR A 42 41.47 40.04 -24.94
N LEU A 43 42.53 39.75 -25.69
CA LEU A 43 42.75 38.41 -26.26
C LEU A 43 42.99 37.35 -25.18
N ILE A 44 43.80 37.66 -24.16
CA ILE A 44 44.00 36.76 -23.02
C ILE A 44 42.66 36.44 -22.35
N GLU A 45 41.81 37.43 -22.12
CA GLU A 45 40.48 37.24 -21.54
C GLU A 45 39.62 36.35 -22.44
N LEU A 46 39.53 36.64 -23.74
CA LEU A 46 38.76 35.82 -24.68
C LEU A 46 39.20 34.34 -24.67
N PHE A 47 40.51 34.08 -24.74
CA PHE A 47 41.03 32.71 -24.72
C PHE A 47 40.86 32.04 -23.37
N SER A 48 40.94 32.81 -22.27
CA SER A 48 40.66 32.29 -20.93
C SER A 48 39.21 31.84 -20.80
N TRP A 49 38.27 32.62 -21.33
CA TRP A 49 36.85 32.27 -21.35
C TRP A 49 36.57 31.02 -22.20
N MET A 50 37.16 30.93 -23.40
CA MET A 50 37.05 29.71 -24.24
C MET A 50 37.62 28.47 -23.55
N THR A 51 38.72 28.64 -22.81
CA THR A 51 39.37 27.57 -22.07
C THR A 51 38.48 27.10 -20.91
N GLU A 52 37.96 28.01 -20.09
CA GLU A 52 37.02 27.68 -19.01
C GLU A 52 35.78 26.94 -19.54
N MET A 53 35.23 27.33 -20.69
CA MET A 53 34.12 26.62 -21.32
C MET A 53 34.50 25.19 -21.75
N THR A 54 35.76 24.97 -22.11
CA THR A 54 36.29 23.63 -22.45
C THR A 54 36.50 22.78 -21.19
N LEU A 55 37.02 23.38 -20.11
CA LEU A 55 37.17 22.71 -18.80
C LEU A 55 35.81 22.29 -18.25
N TYR A 56 34.81 23.16 -18.33
CA TYR A 56 33.43 22.83 -17.96
C TYR A 56 32.91 21.56 -18.67
N ARG A 57 33.18 21.42 -19.98
CA ARG A 57 32.76 20.24 -20.75
C ARG A 57 33.56 18.99 -20.37
N LEU A 58 34.86 19.15 -20.08
CA LEU A 58 35.71 18.06 -19.62
C LEU A 58 35.20 17.50 -18.28
N ASN A 59 34.77 18.38 -17.37
CA ASN A 59 34.21 18.01 -16.07
C ASN A 59 32.86 17.27 -16.15
N GLN A 60 32.20 17.24 -17.32
CA GLN A 60 31.01 16.39 -17.56
C GLN A 60 31.33 14.98 -18.05
N VAL A 61 32.59 14.69 -18.42
CA VAL A 61 33.00 13.38 -18.94
C VAL A 61 32.88 12.27 -17.89
N PRO A 62 33.26 12.45 -16.61
CA PRO A 62 33.11 11.41 -15.59
C PRO A 62 31.69 10.87 -15.47
N ASP A 63 30.67 11.74 -15.45
CA ASP A 63 29.26 11.34 -15.36
C ASP A 63 28.80 10.55 -16.60
N LYS A 64 29.20 10.99 -17.79
CA LYS A 64 28.90 10.26 -19.04
C LYS A 64 29.55 8.88 -19.05
N ASN A 65 30.80 8.78 -18.59
CA ASN A 65 31.51 7.52 -18.48
C ASN A 65 30.83 6.60 -17.47
N TYR A 66 30.40 7.12 -16.32
CA TYR A 66 29.67 6.36 -15.31
C TYR A 66 28.40 5.72 -15.89
N VAL A 67 27.55 6.51 -16.55
CA VAL A 67 26.35 5.98 -17.25
C VAL A 67 26.75 4.94 -18.28
N LYS A 68 27.81 5.18 -19.07
CA LYS A 68 28.22 4.23 -20.11
C LYS A 68 28.78 2.93 -19.55
N PHE A 69 29.48 2.97 -18.43
CA PHE A 69 29.95 1.77 -17.73
C PHE A 69 28.79 0.97 -17.17
N LEU A 70 27.77 1.62 -16.60
CA LEU A 70 26.52 0.96 -16.18
C LEU A 70 25.86 0.24 -17.35
N GLU A 71 25.69 0.91 -18.49
CA GLU A 71 25.14 0.28 -19.70
C GLU A 71 25.99 -0.92 -20.18
N LEU A 72 27.33 -0.82 -20.13
CA LEU A 72 28.24 -1.89 -20.58
C LEU A 72 28.17 -3.15 -19.71
N ILE A 73 27.90 -3.02 -18.41
CA ILE A 73 27.71 -4.16 -17.51
C ILE A 73 26.25 -4.66 -17.49
N GLY A 74 25.39 -4.11 -18.37
CA GLY A 74 24.00 -4.53 -18.52
C GLY A 74 23.06 -3.95 -17.48
N VAL A 75 23.42 -2.85 -16.81
CA VAL A 75 22.49 -2.12 -15.94
C VAL A 75 21.57 -1.29 -16.82
N GLU A 76 20.29 -1.61 -16.78
CA GLU A 76 19.22 -0.88 -17.45
C GLU A 76 18.37 -0.15 -16.42
N LEU A 77 17.79 1.00 -16.82
CA LEU A 77 16.79 1.67 -16.00
C LEU A 77 15.55 0.78 -15.90
N ALA A 78 15.08 0.54 -14.67
CA ALA A 78 13.84 -0.18 -14.48
C ALA A 78 12.68 0.58 -15.17
N PRO A 79 11.81 -0.11 -15.92
CA PRO A 79 10.64 0.52 -16.49
C PRO A 79 9.72 1.03 -15.37
N ALA A 80 8.84 1.97 -15.71
CA ALA A 80 7.79 2.38 -14.78
C ALA A 80 6.93 1.15 -14.41
N ALA A 81 6.76 0.92 -13.11
CA ALA A 81 5.91 -0.14 -12.59
C ALA A 81 4.48 0.40 -12.38
N PRO A 82 3.44 -0.36 -12.76
CA PRO A 82 2.06 0.05 -12.50
C PRO A 82 1.80 0.05 -10.98
N ALA A 83 0.99 1.02 -10.53
CA ALA A 83 0.48 1.01 -9.16
C ALA A 83 -0.55 -0.11 -8.98
N GLY A 84 -0.57 -0.74 -7.81
CA GLY A 84 -1.53 -1.78 -7.45
C GLY A 84 -2.11 -1.54 -6.06
N THR A 85 -3.40 -1.84 -5.90
CA THR A 85 -4.11 -1.79 -4.62
C THR A 85 -5.25 -2.79 -4.63
N GLU A 86 -5.66 -3.23 -3.44
CA GLU A 86 -6.90 -3.97 -3.27
C GLU A 86 -8.08 -3.01 -3.23
N ILE A 87 -9.22 -3.46 -3.73
CA ILE A 87 -10.49 -2.73 -3.72
C ILE A 87 -11.60 -3.69 -3.30
N THR A 88 -12.59 -3.16 -2.58
CA THR A 88 -13.77 -3.95 -2.18
C THR A 88 -15.00 -3.42 -2.89
N PHE A 89 -15.68 -4.29 -3.62
CA PHE A 89 -16.98 -3.97 -4.22
C PHE A 89 -18.10 -4.32 -3.25
N ARG A 90 -18.96 -3.36 -2.96
CA ARG A 90 -20.17 -3.57 -2.16
C ARG A 90 -21.38 -3.57 -3.06
N LEU A 91 -22.13 -4.66 -3.04
CA LEU A 91 -23.42 -4.73 -3.73
C LEU A 91 -24.41 -3.79 -3.04
N SER A 92 -25.22 -3.06 -3.81
CA SER A 92 -26.23 -2.15 -3.25
C SER A 92 -27.36 -2.87 -2.51
N GLY A 93 -27.46 -4.19 -2.65
CA GLY A 93 -28.41 -5.04 -1.95
C GLY A 93 -28.13 -6.52 -2.24
N ALA A 94 -28.71 -7.40 -1.44
CA ALA A 94 -28.57 -8.84 -1.61
C ALA A 94 -29.10 -9.29 -2.98
N GLN A 95 -28.29 -10.07 -3.69
CA GLN A 95 -28.65 -10.62 -5.00
C GLN A 95 -28.97 -12.12 -4.85
N PRO A 96 -30.01 -12.64 -5.52
CA PRO A 96 -30.35 -14.06 -5.46
C PRO A 96 -29.38 -14.94 -6.27
N ASN A 97 -28.65 -14.33 -7.21
CA ASN A 97 -27.72 -15.02 -8.11
C ASN A 97 -26.30 -14.49 -7.91
N LYS A 98 -25.31 -15.29 -8.35
CA LYS A 98 -23.91 -14.88 -8.38
C LYS A 98 -23.72 -13.65 -9.29
N VAL A 99 -22.90 -12.71 -8.85
CA VAL A 99 -22.52 -11.52 -9.61
C VAL A 99 -21.04 -11.62 -9.95
N THR A 100 -20.71 -11.66 -11.23
CA THR A 100 -19.33 -11.71 -11.71
C THR A 100 -18.90 -10.35 -12.23
N MET A 101 -17.76 -9.89 -11.75
CA MET A 101 -17.04 -8.71 -12.21
C MET A 101 -15.85 -9.18 -13.03
N PRO A 102 -15.82 -8.93 -14.34
CA PRO A 102 -14.72 -9.37 -15.18
C PRO A 102 -13.43 -8.62 -14.86
N ALA A 103 -12.29 -9.25 -15.16
CA ALA A 103 -11.01 -8.58 -15.33
C ALA A 103 -11.17 -7.46 -16.36
N GLY A 104 -10.46 -6.35 -16.15
CA GLY A 104 -10.62 -5.16 -16.98
C GLY A 104 -11.71 -4.19 -16.48
N THR A 105 -12.37 -4.47 -15.34
CA THR A 105 -13.35 -3.55 -14.77
C THR A 105 -12.63 -2.28 -14.33
N GLU A 106 -13.02 -1.15 -14.91
CA GLU A 106 -12.43 0.15 -14.63
C GLU A 106 -12.95 0.75 -13.32
N VAL A 107 -12.02 1.22 -12.49
CA VAL A 107 -12.29 1.97 -11.26
C VAL A 107 -11.39 3.19 -11.23
N ALA A 108 -11.86 4.29 -10.66
CA ALA A 108 -11.11 5.54 -10.68
C ALA A 108 -11.07 6.18 -9.29
N THR A 109 -9.98 6.90 -9.02
CA THR A 109 -9.94 7.80 -7.86
C THR A 109 -10.94 8.95 -8.03
N VAL A 110 -11.30 9.58 -6.92
CA VAL A 110 -12.16 10.77 -6.97
C VAL A 110 -11.38 11.91 -7.62
N ARG A 111 -11.91 12.46 -8.70
CA ARG A 111 -11.39 13.68 -9.33
C ARG A 111 -11.54 14.86 -8.38
N THR A 112 -10.47 15.61 -8.14
CA THR A 112 -10.51 16.86 -7.37
C THR A 112 -10.42 18.06 -8.32
N GLU A 113 -10.44 19.30 -7.80
CA GLU A 113 -10.21 20.48 -8.64
C GLU A 113 -8.77 20.57 -9.14
N THR A 114 -7.82 19.97 -8.42
CA THR A 114 -6.38 20.01 -8.70
C THR A 114 -5.88 18.78 -9.44
N ASP A 115 -6.53 17.63 -9.27
CA ASP A 115 -6.05 16.33 -9.74
C ASP A 115 -7.09 15.61 -10.60
N GLU A 116 -6.65 15.16 -11.76
CA GLU A 116 -7.43 14.28 -12.62
C GLU A 116 -7.63 12.90 -11.97
N ALA A 117 -8.72 12.22 -12.35
CA ALA A 117 -8.98 10.88 -11.86
C ALA A 117 -7.94 9.90 -12.43
N ILE A 118 -7.33 9.11 -11.55
CA ILE A 118 -6.41 8.04 -11.94
C ILE A 118 -7.24 6.78 -12.14
N LEU A 119 -7.17 6.23 -13.35
CA LEU A 119 -7.85 5.01 -13.74
C LEU A 119 -7.03 3.78 -13.33
N PHE A 120 -7.70 2.84 -12.68
CA PHE A 120 -7.22 1.50 -12.39
C PHE A 120 -8.14 0.48 -13.07
N THR A 121 -7.65 -0.74 -13.23
CA THR A 121 -8.44 -1.84 -13.78
C THR A 121 -8.25 -3.09 -12.95
N THR A 122 -9.30 -3.90 -12.81
CA THR A 122 -9.20 -5.19 -12.14
C THR A 122 -8.34 -6.15 -12.97
N VAL A 123 -7.48 -6.93 -12.30
CA VAL A 123 -6.54 -7.84 -12.97
C VAL A 123 -7.10 -9.25 -13.18
N GLU A 124 -8.14 -9.61 -12.45
CA GLU A 124 -8.76 -10.93 -12.45
C GLU A 124 -10.29 -10.82 -12.36
N ASP A 125 -10.97 -11.89 -12.75
CA ASP A 125 -12.42 -12.02 -12.58
C ASP A 125 -12.75 -12.25 -11.10
N THR A 126 -13.67 -11.46 -10.56
CA THR A 126 -14.15 -11.61 -9.18
C THR A 126 -15.62 -11.99 -9.19
N THR A 127 -15.99 -13.09 -8.53
CA THR A 127 -17.39 -13.52 -8.41
C THR A 127 -17.86 -13.40 -6.97
N ILE A 128 -18.90 -12.61 -6.76
CA ILE A 128 -19.60 -12.49 -5.49
C ILE A 128 -20.76 -13.49 -5.50
N SER A 129 -20.70 -14.49 -4.62
CA SER A 129 -21.78 -15.48 -4.46
C SER A 129 -22.75 -15.08 -3.36
N PRO A 130 -24.06 -15.41 -3.47
CA PRO A 130 -24.99 -15.25 -2.37
C PRO A 130 -24.55 -16.10 -1.16
N ALA A 131 -24.26 -15.44 -0.04
CA ALA A 131 -23.88 -16.12 1.20
C ALA A 131 -25.14 -16.63 1.91
N THR A 132 -25.58 -17.84 1.59
CA THR A 132 -26.67 -18.53 2.29
C THR A 132 -26.13 -19.32 3.47
N LEU A 133 -26.63 -18.99 4.66
CA LEU A 133 -26.30 -19.73 5.88
C LEU A 133 -26.89 -21.14 5.81
N ALA A 134 -26.01 -22.15 5.82
CA ALA A 134 -26.37 -23.55 5.77
C ALA A 134 -26.36 -24.21 7.15
N HIS A 135 -25.47 -23.77 8.05
CA HIS A 135 -25.37 -24.31 9.41
C HIS A 135 -25.03 -23.22 10.43
N LEU A 136 -25.60 -23.33 11.62
CA LEU A 136 -25.12 -22.63 12.81
C LEU A 136 -24.80 -23.69 13.86
N LEU A 137 -23.55 -24.11 13.96
CA LEU A 137 -23.16 -25.16 14.91
C LEU A 137 -22.66 -24.53 16.20
N VAL A 138 -22.90 -25.21 17.32
CA VAL A 138 -22.25 -24.92 18.60
C VAL A 138 -21.53 -26.17 19.05
N SER A 139 -20.30 -25.99 19.54
CA SER A 139 -19.51 -27.03 20.19
C SER A 139 -19.02 -26.55 21.55
N GLU A 140 -19.01 -27.45 22.53
CA GLU A 140 -18.44 -27.20 23.87
C GLU A 140 -17.05 -27.83 24.03
N ASP A 141 -16.75 -28.88 23.26
CA ASP A 141 -15.55 -29.72 23.37
C ASP A 141 -14.69 -29.71 22.09
N GLY A 142 -15.18 -29.14 20.99
CA GLY A 142 -14.55 -29.15 19.67
C GLY A 142 -14.73 -30.47 18.89
N GLU A 143 -15.41 -31.46 19.47
CA GLU A 143 -15.63 -32.79 18.86
C GLU A 143 -17.12 -33.04 18.56
N SER A 144 -17.99 -32.54 19.44
CA SER A 144 -19.43 -32.67 19.37
C SER A 144 -20.04 -31.38 18.85
N PHE A 145 -20.84 -31.48 17.78
CA PHE A 145 -21.46 -30.33 17.14
C PHE A 145 -22.99 -30.44 17.20
N VAL A 146 -23.63 -29.39 17.71
CA VAL A 146 -25.09 -29.29 17.74
C VAL A 146 -25.53 -28.21 16.76
N ASP A 147 -26.31 -28.58 15.74
CA ASP A 147 -26.88 -27.63 14.80
C ASP A 147 -28.04 -26.86 15.44
N ARG A 148 -27.89 -25.53 15.45
CA ARG A 148 -28.78 -24.53 16.00
C ARG A 148 -29.41 -23.67 14.91
N LEU A 149 -29.23 -23.98 13.63
CA LEU A 149 -29.84 -23.25 12.51
C LEU A 149 -31.35 -23.11 12.64
N ALA A 150 -32.03 -24.10 13.22
CA ALA A 150 -33.47 -24.06 13.49
C ALA A 150 -33.89 -22.88 14.38
N LEU A 151 -33.01 -22.40 15.26
CA LEU A 151 -33.24 -21.19 16.04
C LEU A 151 -33.27 -19.93 15.17
N LEU A 152 -32.48 -19.92 14.08
CA LEU A 152 -32.40 -18.81 13.12
C LEU A 152 -33.47 -18.88 12.01
N THR A 153 -34.06 -20.04 11.71
CA THR A 153 -35.15 -20.12 10.72
C THR A 153 -36.41 -19.40 11.20
N ASP A 154 -36.50 -19.20 12.52
CA ASP A 154 -37.45 -18.31 13.19
C ASP A 154 -36.85 -16.90 13.40
N TRP A 155 -35.96 -16.41 12.52
CA TRP A 155 -35.33 -15.08 12.68
C TRP A 155 -36.36 -13.94 12.73
N ARG A 156 -37.53 -14.12 12.10
CA ARG A 156 -38.69 -13.20 12.22
C ARG A 156 -39.37 -13.25 13.59
N ALA A 157 -39.11 -14.29 14.39
CA ALA A 157 -39.53 -14.39 15.79
C ALA A 157 -38.42 -13.95 16.77
N LEU A 158 -37.16 -13.89 16.31
CA LEU A 158 -36.02 -13.32 17.05
C LEU A 158 -35.94 -11.80 16.91
N LEU A 159 -36.19 -11.25 15.71
CA LEU A 159 -36.56 -9.86 15.56
C LEU A 159 -37.99 -9.74 16.06
N GLY A 160 -38.19 -9.43 17.35
CA GLY A 160 -39.51 -9.09 17.83
C GLY A 160 -40.17 -8.07 16.89
N THR A 161 -41.50 -8.06 16.81
CA THR A 161 -42.19 -6.93 16.17
C THR A 161 -41.60 -5.61 16.69
N PRO A 162 -41.44 -4.56 15.86
CA PRO A 162 -40.84 -3.31 16.30
C PRO A 162 -41.43 -2.85 17.65
N GLY A 163 -40.60 -2.85 18.70
CA GLY A 163 -41.04 -2.59 20.08
C GLY A 163 -41.16 -3.80 21.03
N GLN A 164 -40.77 -5.01 20.61
CA GLN A 164 -40.60 -6.18 21.49
C GLN A 164 -39.14 -6.66 21.49
N GLU A 165 -38.63 -6.97 22.69
CA GLU A 165 -37.34 -7.64 22.87
C GLU A 165 -37.37 -9.02 22.17
N GLY A 166 -36.32 -9.32 21.41
CA GLY A 166 -36.14 -10.62 20.77
C GLY A 166 -36.02 -11.76 21.78
N ARG A 167 -36.26 -13.01 21.35
CA ARG A 167 -35.97 -14.17 22.21
C ARG A 167 -34.47 -14.30 22.43
N VAL A 168 -33.99 -13.91 23.60
CA VAL A 168 -32.62 -14.18 24.04
C VAL A 168 -32.41 -15.70 24.10
N THR A 169 -31.40 -16.19 23.39
CA THR A 169 -31.00 -17.60 23.44
C THR A 169 -29.55 -17.70 23.86
N ASN A 170 -29.31 -18.52 24.89
CA ASN A 170 -27.96 -18.83 25.32
C ASN A 170 -27.33 -19.81 24.33
N LEU A 171 -26.31 -19.36 23.61
CA LEU A 171 -25.50 -20.24 22.74
C LEU A 171 -24.60 -21.14 23.58
N PHE A 172 -24.10 -20.66 24.71
CA PHE A 172 -23.20 -21.37 25.61
C PHE A 172 -23.78 -21.50 27.02
N ALA A 173 -23.21 -22.40 27.80
CA ALA A 173 -23.47 -22.46 29.24
C ALA A 173 -23.05 -21.16 29.94
N ASP A 174 -23.65 -20.91 31.12
CA ASP A 174 -23.39 -19.72 31.94
C ASP A 174 -21.93 -19.57 32.38
N THR A 175 -21.20 -20.69 32.46
CA THR A 175 -19.76 -20.71 32.74
C THR A 175 -19.01 -21.05 31.46
N PRO A 176 -18.20 -20.14 30.90
CA PRO A 176 -17.43 -20.43 29.69
C PRO A 176 -16.36 -21.48 29.98
N ALA A 177 -16.21 -22.45 29.07
CA ALA A 177 -15.18 -23.48 29.12
C ALA A 177 -14.25 -23.36 27.90
N PRO A 178 -12.96 -23.73 28.02
CA PRO A 178 -12.09 -23.87 26.85
C PRO A 178 -12.70 -24.86 25.85
N GLY A 179 -12.73 -24.50 24.57
CA GLY A 179 -13.34 -25.30 23.51
C GLY A 179 -14.74 -24.83 23.08
N ASN A 180 -15.40 -23.98 23.88
CA ASN A 180 -16.67 -23.38 23.50
C ASN A 180 -16.50 -22.50 22.25
N ALA A 181 -17.15 -22.88 21.16
CA ALA A 181 -17.15 -22.14 19.90
C ALA A 181 -18.50 -22.29 19.18
N PHE A 182 -18.86 -21.28 18.39
CA PHE A 182 -19.93 -21.39 17.41
C PHE A 182 -19.33 -21.31 16.01
N TYR A 183 -19.98 -21.97 15.06
CA TYR A 183 -19.52 -22.12 13.69
C TYR A 183 -20.62 -21.70 12.74
N ILE A 184 -20.25 -20.91 11.74
CA ILE A 184 -21.14 -20.43 10.68
C ILE A 184 -20.77 -21.19 9.41
N GLY A 185 -21.63 -22.11 8.99
CA GLY A 185 -21.44 -22.86 7.74
C GLY A 185 -22.15 -22.14 6.60
N ILE A 186 -21.39 -21.69 5.61
CA ILE A 186 -21.91 -21.08 4.38
C ILE A 186 -21.63 -22.04 3.23
N GLU A 187 -22.66 -22.32 2.41
CA GLU A 187 -22.55 -23.30 1.31
C GLU A 187 -21.72 -22.77 0.13
N ALA A 188 -21.78 -21.45 -0.10
CA ALA A 188 -21.04 -20.81 -1.18
C ALA A 188 -19.55 -20.64 -0.83
N ASP A 189 -18.71 -20.64 -1.88
CA ASP A 189 -17.35 -20.13 -1.75
C ASP A 189 -17.41 -18.62 -1.50
N ILE A 190 -16.88 -18.23 -0.35
CA ILE A 190 -16.85 -16.87 0.20
C ILE A 190 -15.42 -16.33 0.31
N ARG A 191 -14.43 -16.96 -0.33
CA ARG A 191 -13.07 -16.42 -0.40
C ARG A 191 -13.09 -14.99 -0.96
N ARG A 192 -12.23 -14.11 -0.43
CA ARG A 192 -12.13 -12.69 -0.82
C ARG A 192 -13.47 -11.93 -0.72
N THR A 193 -14.37 -12.38 0.15
CA THR A 193 -15.66 -11.73 0.40
C THR A 193 -15.71 -11.20 1.82
N VAL A 194 -16.09 -9.93 1.97
CA VAL A 194 -16.33 -9.36 3.29
C VAL A 194 -17.72 -9.79 3.77
N ILE A 195 -17.76 -10.48 4.91
CA ILE A 195 -19.01 -10.85 5.58
C ILE A 195 -19.22 -9.90 6.75
N ASN A 196 -20.41 -9.29 6.80
CA ASN A 196 -20.82 -8.50 7.93
C ASN A 196 -21.72 -9.35 8.84
N LEU A 197 -21.28 -9.57 10.08
CA LEU A 197 -22.03 -10.27 11.11
C LEU A 197 -22.52 -9.26 12.15
N ASN A 198 -23.83 -9.10 12.26
CA ASN A 198 -24.45 -8.29 13.30
C ASN A 198 -24.97 -9.21 14.40
N LEU A 199 -24.35 -9.14 15.58
CA LEU A 199 -24.71 -9.93 16.75
C LEU A 199 -25.16 -8.98 17.87
N GLU A 200 -26.41 -9.12 18.30
CA GLU A 200 -26.91 -8.45 19.49
C GLU A 200 -26.79 -9.41 20.68
N CYS A 201 -25.93 -9.07 21.65
CA CYS A 201 -25.62 -9.91 22.80
C CYS A 201 -26.09 -9.24 24.09
N ALA A 202 -26.69 -10.01 24.99
CA ALA A 202 -27.01 -9.53 26.33
C ALA A 202 -25.71 -9.33 27.14
N GLU A 203 -25.55 -8.15 27.75
CA GLU A 203 -24.39 -7.87 28.60
C GLU A 203 -24.45 -8.72 29.88
N ARG A 204 -23.34 -9.41 30.17
CA ARG A 204 -23.15 -10.11 31.44
C ARG A 204 -21.81 -9.68 32.04
N ALA A 205 -21.87 -8.94 33.14
CA ALA A 205 -20.67 -8.49 33.84
C ALA A 205 -19.99 -9.66 34.55
N ALA A 206 -18.73 -9.92 34.18
CA ALA A 206 -17.85 -10.85 34.90
C ALA A 206 -16.56 -10.13 35.30
N PRO A 207 -15.96 -10.42 36.47
CA PRO A 207 -14.72 -9.78 36.89
C PRO A 207 -13.59 -10.01 35.87
N GLY A 208 -12.96 -8.94 35.40
CA GLY A 208 -11.81 -9.01 34.48
C GLY A 208 -12.15 -9.08 32.98
N ILE A 209 -13.44 -9.08 32.60
CA ILE A 209 -13.86 -8.95 31.21
C ILE A 209 -14.18 -7.47 30.94
N VAL A 210 -13.60 -6.91 29.89
CA VAL A 210 -14.03 -5.63 29.32
C VAL A 210 -15.15 -5.96 28.32
N PRO A 211 -16.44 -5.70 28.61
CA PRO A 211 -17.54 -6.13 27.75
C PRO A 211 -17.46 -5.58 26.32
N THR A 212 -16.82 -4.41 26.17
CA THR A 212 -16.61 -3.74 24.88
C THR A 212 -15.42 -4.28 24.08
N ASN A 213 -14.61 -5.18 24.64
CA ASN A 213 -13.51 -5.84 23.94
C ASN A 213 -13.38 -7.30 24.40
N PRO A 214 -14.38 -8.15 24.07
CA PRO A 214 -14.32 -9.57 24.38
C PRO A 214 -13.15 -10.20 23.62
N PRO A 215 -12.43 -11.20 24.20
CA PRO A 215 -11.35 -11.91 23.53
C PRO A 215 -11.92 -12.87 22.47
N LEU A 216 -12.47 -12.33 21.38
CA LEU A 216 -12.96 -13.10 20.25
C LEU A 216 -11.78 -13.52 19.37
N ARG A 217 -11.81 -14.78 18.93
CA ARG A 217 -10.92 -15.32 17.91
C ARG A 217 -11.79 -15.81 16.77
N TRP A 218 -11.64 -15.20 15.60
CA TRP A 218 -12.29 -15.66 14.38
C TRP A 218 -11.33 -16.51 13.59
N GLU A 219 -11.83 -17.64 13.10
CA GLU A 219 -11.11 -18.55 12.24
C GLU A 219 -12.00 -18.96 11.08
N TYR A 220 -11.38 -19.32 9.96
CA TYR A 220 -12.04 -19.94 8.83
C TYR A 220 -11.41 -21.30 8.55
N TRP A 221 -12.21 -22.20 7.99
CA TRP A 221 -11.73 -23.48 7.51
C TRP A 221 -11.17 -23.33 6.10
N ASP A 222 -9.88 -23.57 5.93
CA ASP A 222 -9.26 -23.65 4.62
C ASP A 222 -9.41 -25.06 4.05
N SER A 223 -10.23 -25.20 3.02
CA SER A 223 -10.47 -26.48 2.35
C SER A 223 -9.26 -27.05 1.62
N GLU A 224 -8.27 -26.24 1.24
CA GLU A 224 -7.04 -26.73 0.59
C GLU A 224 -6.05 -27.25 1.62
N LEU A 225 -5.89 -26.55 2.73
CA LEU A 225 -5.01 -26.96 3.83
C LEU A 225 -5.66 -28.00 4.74
N GLN A 226 -6.99 -28.15 4.69
CA GLN A 226 -7.77 -28.99 5.60
C GLN A 226 -7.49 -28.64 7.06
N ASP A 227 -7.38 -27.34 7.35
CA ASP A 227 -7.05 -26.83 8.67
C ASP A 227 -7.75 -25.48 8.93
N TRP A 228 -7.84 -25.13 10.21
CA TRP A 228 -8.33 -23.83 10.65
C TRP A 228 -7.24 -22.78 10.53
N ALA A 229 -7.54 -21.67 9.86
CA ALA A 229 -6.69 -20.50 9.77
C ALA A 229 -7.34 -19.33 10.50
N ALA A 230 -6.53 -18.54 11.21
CA ALA A 230 -7.01 -17.34 11.87
C ALA A 230 -7.24 -16.21 10.85
N PHE A 231 -8.30 -15.43 11.05
CA PHE A 231 -8.44 -14.16 10.33
C PHE A 231 -7.38 -13.16 10.80
N GLU A 232 -6.87 -12.34 9.87
CA GLU A 232 -5.99 -11.23 10.22
C GLU A 232 -6.84 -10.09 10.80
N ARG A 233 -6.44 -9.59 11.96
CA ARG A 233 -7.10 -8.45 12.60
C ARG A 233 -6.53 -7.15 12.04
N ASN A 234 -7.35 -6.34 11.39
CA ASN A 234 -6.92 -5.02 10.96
C ASN A 234 -6.72 -4.12 12.18
N GLN A 235 -5.53 -3.56 12.35
CA GLN A 235 -5.18 -2.69 13.49
C GLN A 235 -5.59 -1.22 13.25
N ASP A 236 -5.95 -0.84 12.02
CA ASP A 236 -6.13 0.57 11.62
C ASP A 236 -7.54 1.15 11.87
N GLU A 237 -8.49 0.37 12.40
CA GLU A 237 -9.78 0.91 12.83
C GLU A 237 -9.71 1.31 14.32
N GLU A 238 -9.50 2.61 14.59
CA GLU A 238 -9.74 3.25 15.90
C GLU A 238 -11.24 3.22 16.33
N ALA A 239 -12.04 2.28 15.81
CA ALA A 239 -13.44 2.07 16.15
C ALA A 239 -13.60 0.91 17.15
N TRP A 240 -12.80 0.92 18.22
CA TRP A 240 -12.77 -0.09 19.29
C TRP A 240 -14.04 -0.16 20.16
N ILE A 241 -15.13 0.51 19.74
CA ILE A 241 -16.36 0.64 20.55
C ILE A 241 -17.54 -0.15 19.93
N GLU A 242 -17.56 -0.43 18.61
CA GLU A 242 -18.75 -1.08 17.99
C GLU A 242 -18.48 -2.06 16.82
N GLN A 243 -17.24 -2.25 16.33
CA GLN A 243 -16.96 -3.10 15.14
C GLN A 243 -15.68 -3.94 15.31
N ASP A 244 -15.72 -5.22 14.91
CA ASP A 244 -14.53 -6.10 14.85
C ASP A 244 -14.07 -6.20 13.38
N GLY A 245 -13.06 -5.39 13.02
CA GLY A 245 -12.53 -5.22 11.65
C GLY A 245 -11.66 -6.38 11.13
N THR A 246 -12.02 -7.63 11.42
CA THR A 246 -11.30 -8.81 10.91
C THR A 246 -11.46 -8.99 9.40
N ARG A 247 -10.38 -9.36 8.70
CA ARG A 247 -10.37 -9.58 7.24
C ARG A 247 -9.65 -10.88 6.90
N GLY A 248 -10.12 -11.58 5.87
CA GLY A 248 -9.53 -12.80 5.30
C GLY A 248 -10.24 -13.20 4.02
#